data_AF-A0A3S9N1Z2-F1
#
_entry.id   AF-A0A3S9N1Z2-F1
#
_cell.length_a   1.000
_cell.length_b   1.000
_cell.length_c   1.000
_cell.angle_alpha   90.00
_cell.angle_beta   90.00
_cell.angle_gamma   90.00
#
_symmetry.space_group_name_H-M   'P 1'
#
loop_
_entity.id
_entity.type
_entity.pdbx_description
1 polymer ?
#
loop_
_entity_poly.entity_id
_entity_poly.type
_entity_poly.pdbx_seq_one_letter_code
_entity_poly.pdbx_strand_id
1 'polypeptide(L)'
;MDDDSNLEDDTTTTPLPQDNSIAIIKEGTFNDANADGFAQVGETIDYDFTVTNTGDTALNNITVSDPLLVAPTVASRAAQSRIWHRVLV
;
A
#
# COMPACT_ATOMS: atom_id res chain seq x y z
N MET A 1 23.98 -52.50 12.68
CA MET A 1 24.38 -52.32 11.27
C MET A 1 23.70 -51.04 10.87
N ASP A 2 24.44 -49.93 10.83
CA ASP A 2 23.96 -48.69 10.22
C ASP A 2 24.02 -48.89 8.72
N ASP A 3 22.89 -48.68 8.05
CA ASP A 3 22.76 -48.75 6.59
C ASP A 3 22.55 -47.32 6.09
N ASP A 4 23.62 -46.70 5.58
CA ASP A 4 23.67 -45.31 5.11
C ASP A 4 22.90 -45.09 3.78
N SER A 5 21.77 -45.79 3.60
CA SER A 5 20.98 -45.73 2.37
C SER A 5 20.11 -44.46 2.33
N ASN A 6 20.07 -43.79 1.18
CA ASN A 6 19.28 -42.58 0.95
C ASN A 6 17.77 -42.83 0.81
N LEU A 7 17.30 -44.06 1.07
CA LEU A 7 15.89 -44.45 1.00
C LEU A 7 15.13 -44.17 2.31
N GLU A 8 15.85 -43.89 3.39
CA GLU A 8 15.27 -43.54 4.71
C GLU A 8 15.43 -42.05 5.05
N ASP A 9 15.99 -41.24 4.14
CA ASP A 9 16.13 -39.81 4.35
C ASP A 9 14.78 -39.11 4.09
N ASP A 10 14.03 -38.82 5.16
CA ASP A 10 12.80 -38.03 5.12
C ASP A 10 13.10 -36.54 5.29
N THR A 11 12.49 -35.72 4.44
CA THR A 11 12.66 -34.27 4.48
C THR A 11 12.03 -33.71 5.75
N THR A 12 12.83 -33.01 6.56
CA THR A 12 12.29 -32.27 7.70
C THR A 12 11.73 -30.93 7.23
N THR A 13 10.40 -30.77 7.30
CA THR A 13 9.74 -29.48 7.08
C THR A 13 9.39 -28.83 8.42
N THR A 14 9.96 -27.64 8.68
CA THR A 14 9.65 -26.85 9.89
C THR A 14 8.80 -25.64 9.50
N PRO A 15 7.49 -25.63 9.78
CA PRO A 15 6.67 -24.46 9.51
C PRO A 15 7.10 -23.29 10.40
N LEU A 16 7.43 -22.16 9.77
CA LEU A 16 7.70 -20.91 10.46
C LEU A 16 6.39 -20.16 10.70
N PRO A 17 6.23 -19.45 11.83
CA PRO A 17 5.11 -18.55 12.02
C PRO A 17 5.16 -17.45 10.95
N GLN A 18 4.06 -17.28 10.21
CA GLN A 18 3.91 -16.17 9.27
C GLN A 18 3.27 -14.99 9.99
N ASP A 19 3.94 -13.84 9.97
CA ASP A 19 3.37 -12.60 10.47
C ASP A 19 2.62 -11.86 9.34
N ASN A 20 1.37 -11.50 9.62
CA ASN A 20 0.55 -10.71 8.71
C ASN A 20 0.55 -9.28 9.23
N SER A 21 1.23 -8.38 8.52
CA SER A 21 1.41 -7.01 8.98
C SER A 21 1.32 -6.02 7.81
N ILE A 22 0.64 -4.89 8.04
CA ILE A 22 0.47 -3.83 7.05
C ILE A 22 0.63 -2.47 7.71
N ALA A 23 1.30 -1.55 7.02
CA ALA A 23 1.46 -0.16 7.42
C ALA A 23 0.95 0.77 6.34
N ILE A 24 0.42 1.94 6.74
CA ILE A 24 0.00 3.00 5.84
C ILE A 24 0.51 4.35 6.34
N ILE A 25 1.01 5.15 5.41
CA ILE A 25 1.42 6.54 5.64
C ILE A 25 0.56 7.42 4.74
N LYS A 26 0.02 8.51 5.31
CA LYS A 26 -0.70 9.55 4.59
C LYS A 26 0.08 10.85 4.72
N GLU A 27 0.48 11.43 3.60
CA GLU A 27 1.17 12.71 3.54
C GLU A 27 0.33 13.74 2.80
N GLY A 28 0.39 14.99 3.24
CA GLY A 28 -0.38 16.10 2.68
C GLY A 28 0.53 17.26 2.29
N THR A 29 0.40 17.74 1.06
CA THR A 29 1.12 18.91 0.55
C THR A 29 0.13 20.05 0.32
N PHE A 30 0.32 21.16 1.04
CA PHE A 30 -0.52 22.34 0.89
C PHE A 30 -0.13 23.11 -0.38
N ASN A 31 -1.12 23.37 -1.23
CA ASN A 31 -0.97 24.14 -2.45
C ASN A 31 -1.42 25.58 -2.19
N ASP A 32 -0.45 26.41 -1.81
CA ASP A 32 -0.61 27.85 -1.66
C ASP A 32 -0.66 28.52 -3.04
N ALA A 33 -1.87 28.85 -3.50
CA ALA A 33 -2.07 29.38 -4.84
C ALA A 33 -1.78 30.88 -4.93
N ASN A 34 -1.89 31.59 -3.81
CA ASN A 34 -1.71 33.04 -3.73
C ASN A 34 -0.35 33.46 -3.12
N ALA A 35 0.43 32.48 -2.63
CA ALA A 35 1.76 32.59 -2.04
C ALA A 35 1.81 33.47 -0.76
N ASP A 36 0.72 33.53 0.01
CA ASP A 36 0.68 34.29 1.25
C ASP A 36 1.00 33.49 2.51
N GLY A 37 1.19 32.18 2.37
CA GLY A 37 1.59 31.26 3.43
C GLY A 37 0.46 30.82 4.35
N PHE A 38 -0.79 31.16 4.06
CA PHE A 38 -1.95 30.78 4.85
C PHE A 38 -2.89 29.87 4.06
N ALA A 39 -3.44 28.84 4.72
CA ALA A 39 -4.47 28.00 4.12
C ALA A 39 -5.82 28.74 4.06
N GLN A 40 -6.36 28.89 2.86
CA GLN A 40 -7.56 29.65 2.60
C GLN A 40 -8.62 28.88 1.81
N VAL A 41 -9.84 29.41 1.82
CA VAL A 41 -10.94 28.85 1.05
C VAL A 41 -10.63 28.92 -0.44
N GLY A 42 -10.70 27.78 -1.12
CA GLY A 42 -10.43 27.65 -2.56
C GLY A 42 -9.05 27.10 -2.89
N GLU A 43 -8.17 26.97 -1.91
CA GLU A 43 -6.88 26.30 -2.04
C GLU A 43 -7.00 24.80 -1.76
N THR A 44 -5.99 24.04 -2.17
CA THR A 44 -6.04 22.58 -2.14
C THR A 44 -4.90 21.98 -1.31
N ILE A 45 -5.09 20.73 -0.91
CA ILE A 45 -4.05 19.89 -0.33
C ILE A 45 -4.00 18.61 -1.16
N ASP A 46 -2.85 18.31 -1.73
CA ASP A 46 -2.60 17.03 -2.39
C ASP A 46 -2.24 15.98 -1.35
N TYR A 47 -2.79 14.78 -1.49
CA TYR A 47 -2.55 13.68 -0.55
C TYR A 47 -1.94 12.48 -1.26
N ASP A 48 -0.85 11.97 -0.67
CA ASP A 48 -0.20 10.73 -1.07
C ASP A 48 -0.39 9.66 0.01
N PHE A 49 -0.73 8.44 -0.43
CA PHE A 49 -0.88 7.29 0.45
C PHE A 49 0.16 6.23 0.06
N THR A 50 1.02 5.90 1.01
CA THR A 50 1.98 4.80 0.86
C THR A 50 1.52 3.62 1.70
N VAL A 51 1.26 2.49 1.06
CA VAL A 51 0.86 1.25 1.73
C VAL A 51 1.99 0.23 1.62
N THR A 52 2.42 -0.29 2.76
CA THR A 52 3.55 -1.22 2.85
C THR A 52 3.10 -2.52 3.51
N ASN A 53 3.34 -3.64 2.83
CA ASN A 53 3.27 -4.96 3.47
C ASN A 53 4.54 -5.13 4.32
N THR A 54 4.37 -5.20 5.64
CA THR A 54 5.47 -5.35 6.60
C THR A 54 5.56 -6.77 7.16
N GLY A 55 4.70 -7.68 6.69
CA GLY A 55 4.69 -9.08 7.06
C GLY A 55 5.39 -9.98 6.05
N ASP A 56 5.40 -11.28 6.36
CA ASP A 56 6.03 -12.32 5.55
C ASP A 56 5.05 -12.98 4.56
N THR A 57 3.76 -12.64 4.68
CA THR A 57 2.69 -13.15 3.81
C THR A 57 2.31 -12.13 2.76
N ALA A 58 2.14 -12.55 1.50
CA ALA A 58 1.64 -11.69 0.44
C ALA A 58 0.19 -11.26 0.72
N LEU A 59 -0.04 -9.94 0.76
CA LEU A 59 -1.37 -9.37 0.95
C LEU A 59 -2.07 -9.14 -0.40
N ASN A 60 -3.37 -9.43 -0.45
CA ASN A 60 -4.21 -9.26 -1.63
C ASN A 60 -5.46 -8.43 -1.28
N ASN A 61 -6.09 -7.83 -2.28
CA ASN A 61 -7.37 -7.10 -2.13
C ASN A 61 -7.32 -5.91 -1.14
N ILE A 62 -6.21 -5.18 -1.09
CA ILE A 62 -6.06 -4.02 -0.22
C ILE A 62 -6.95 -2.86 -0.67
N THR A 63 -7.70 -2.28 0.27
CA THR A 63 -8.54 -1.10 0.07
C THR A 63 -8.17 -0.02 1.07
N VAL A 64 -7.95 1.21 0.59
CA VAL A 64 -7.72 2.40 1.43
C VAL A 64 -8.99 3.24 1.41
N SER A 65 -9.50 3.61 2.59
CA SER A 65 -10.68 4.46 2.74
C SER A 65 -10.36 5.63 3.65
N ASP A 66 -10.58 6.84 3.15
CA ASP A 66 -10.46 8.08 3.91
C ASP A 66 -11.79 8.84 3.82
N PRO A 67 -12.59 8.90 4.90
CA PRO A 67 -13.89 9.57 4.90
C PRO A 67 -13.84 11.08 4.62
N LEU A 68 -12.69 11.71 4.87
CA LEU A 68 -12.51 13.16 4.71
C LEU A 68 -11.95 13.51 3.33
N LEU A 69 -11.30 12.57 2.67
CA LEU A 69 -10.97 12.65 1.25
C LEU A 69 -12.22 12.37 0.40
N VAL A 70 -13.25 13.20 0.55
CA VAL A 70 -14.32 13.25 -0.44
C VAL A 70 -13.68 13.84 -1.70
N ALA A 71 -13.51 13.00 -2.72
CA ALA A 71 -12.95 13.42 -4.00
C ALA A 71 -13.58 14.76 -4.41
N PRO A 72 -12.78 15.79 -4.77
CA PRO A 72 -13.37 17.00 -5.32
C PRO A 72 -14.23 16.54 -6.49
N THR A 73 -15.48 17.01 -6.53
CA THR A 73 -16.42 16.65 -7.60
C THR A 73 -15.77 17.04 -8.91
N VAL A 74 -15.08 16.10 -9.56
CA VAL A 74 -14.43 16.35 -10.84
C VAL A 74 -15.56 16.55 -11.84
N ALA A 75 -15.79 17.81 -12.19
CA ALA A 75 -16.61 18.16 -13.33
C ALA A 75 -16.07 17.35 -14.50
N SER A 76 -16.89 16.40 -14.94
CA SER A 76 -16.62 15.45 -16.00
C SER A 76 -16.00 16.15 -17.21
N ARG A 77 -14.71 15.92 -17.47
CA ARG A 77 -14.13 15.97 -18.83
C ARG A 77 -12.69 15.47 -18.89
N ALA A 78 -12.50 14.54 -19.82
CA ALA A 78 -11.26 13.95 -20.32
C ALA A 78 -10.65 12.81 -19.49
N ALA A 79 -10.78 11.61 -20.08
CA ALA A 79 -10.15 10.37 -19.70
C ALA A 79 -8.66 10.51 -19.37
N GLN A 80 -8.22 9.88 -18.29
CA GLN A 80 -7.30 8.75 -18.40
C GLN A 80 -7.27 7.99 -17.07
N SER A 81 -7.79 6.77 -17.14
CA SER A 81 -7.49 5.70 -16.19
C SER A 81 -5.97 5.64 -15.98
N ARG A 82 -5.49 6.07 -14.82
CA ARG A 82 -4.10 5.87 -14.39
C ARG A 82 -4.13 5.09 -13.09
N ILE A 83 -4.53 3.83 -13.23
CA ILE A 83 -4.25 2.75 -12.30
C ILE A 83 -2.74 2.55 -12.33
N TRP A 84 -1.99 3.17 -11.43
CA TRP A 84 -0.63 2.71 -11.11
C TRP A 84 -0.72 1.64 -10.03
N HIS A 85 -1.36 0.51 -10.34
CA HIS A 85 -1.20 -0.70 -9.54
C HIS A 85 -0.18 -1.59 -10.25
N ARG A 86 1.10 -1.26 -10.08
CA ARG A 86 2.17 -2.24 -10.27
C ARG A 86 2.75 -2.52 -8.90
N VAL A 87 2.01 -3.35 -8.15
CA VAL A 87 2.60 -4.13 -7.07
C VAL A 87 3.53 -5.13 -7.77
N LEU A 88 4.83 -4.88 -7.74
CA LEU A 88 5.80 -5.97 -7.83
C LEU A 88 5.86 -6.57 -6.43
N VAL A 89 5.50 -7.85 -6.34
CA VAL A 89 5.95 -8.71 -5.26
C VAL A 89 7.46 -8.88 -5.39
#